data_AF-A0A6P0T490-F1
#
_entry.id   AF-A0A6P0T490-F1
#
_cell.length_a   1.000
_cell.length_b   1.000
_cell.length_c   1.000
_cell.angle_alpha   90.00
_cell.angle_beta   90.00
_cell.angle_gamma   90.00
#
_symmetry.space_group_name_H-M   'P 1'
#
loop_
_entity.id
_entity.type
_entity.pdbx_description
1 polymer ?
#
loop_
_entity_poly.entity_id
_entity_poly.type
_entity_poly.pdbx_seq_one_letter_code
_entity_poly.pdbx_strand_id
1 'polypeptide(L)'
;GRIDILICQPQFWIVVIEAKRAEYSLKVGIPQALAYMLANPELQKPAFGFVTNGGEFIFLKLIRQNKLQYAFSNQFSLLNRGNDLYTVAIILKHLGQLVRQ
;
A
#
# COMPACT_ATOMS: atom_id res chain seq x y z
N GLY A 1 8.59 8.48 -12.21
CA GLY A 1 7.70 7.29 -12.14
C GLY A 1 6.34 7.68 -12.67
N ARG A 2 5.63 6.77 -13.34
CA ARG A 2 4.23 6.96 -13.73
C ARG A 2 3.39 6.32 -12.62
N ILE A 3 2.47 7.09 -12.04
CA ILE A 3 1.45 6.60 -11.12
C ILE A 3 0.18 6.49 -11.93
N ASP A 4 -0.50 5.36 -11.82
CA ASP A 4 -1.72 5.15 -12.58
C ASP A 4 -2.95 5.34 -11.70
N ILE A 5 -2.85 5.10 -10.39
CA ILE A 5 -3.90 5.44 -9.40
C ILE A 5 -3.27 5.88 -8.08
N LEU A 6 -3.68 7.04 -7.58
CA LEU A 6 -3.42 7.53 -6.23
C LEU A 6 -4.75 7.78 -5.53
N ILE A 7 -4.99 7.11 -4.41
CA ILE A 7 -6.14 7.40 -3.54
C ILE A 7 -5.61 7.94 -2.22
N CYS A 8 -6.03 9.16 -1.88
CA CYS A 8 -5.68 9.85 -0.65
C CYS A 8 -6.95 10.01 0.19
N GLN A 9 -7.06 9.21 1.23
CA GLN A 9 -8.06 9.37 2.28
C GLN A 9 -7.32 9.73 3.59
N PRO A 10 -7.92 10.47 4.54
CA PRO A 10 -7.20 11.08 5.67
C PRO A 10 -6.30 10.16 6.52
N GLN A 11 -6.36 8.84 6.36
CA GLN A 11 -5.50 7.86 7.03
C GLN A 11 -5.07 6.69 6.12
N PHE A 12 -5.43 6.72 4.83
CA PHE A 12 -5.24 5.60 3.91
C PHE A 12 -4.74 6.07 2.54
N TRP A 13 -3.59 5.54 2.14
CA TRP A 13 -2.91 5.88 0.89
C TRP A 13 -2.78 4.63 0.02
N ILE A 14 -3.32 4.68 -1.21
CA ILE A 14 -3.13 3.60 -2.18
C ILE A 14 -2.24 4.10 -3.30
N VAL A 15 -1.16 3.37 -3.60
CA VAL A 15 -0.31 3.60 -4.76
C VAL A 15 -0.37 2.38 -5.66
N VAL A 16 -1.02 2.53 -6.80
CA VAL A 16 -0.98 1.53 -7.87
C VAL A 16 0.08 1.92 -8.87
N ILE A 17 1.00 1.00 -9.13
CA ILE A 17 1.97 1.14 -10.20
C ILE A 17 1.51 0.24 -11.32
N GLU A 18 0.96 0.81 -12.39
CA GLU A 18 0.70 0.04 -13.59
C GLU A 18 2.06 -0.23 -14.23
N ALA A 19 2.51 -1.46 -14.02
CA ALA A 19 3.73 -1.93 -14.59
C ALA A 19 3.49 -2.07 -16.10
N LYS A 20 3.88 -1.06 -16.90
CA LYS A 20 3.96 -1.19 -18.37
C LYS A 20 4.85 -2.36 -18.82
N ARG A 21 5.58 -2.98 -17.88
CA ARG A 21 6.19 -4.31 -17.95
C ARG A 21 6.00 -4.99 -16.60
N ALA A 22 5.33 -6.13 -16.53
CA ALA A 22 5.08 -6.92 -15.31
C ALA A 22 6.36 -7.32 -14.52
N GLU A 23 7.55 -7.03 -15.07
CA GLU A 23 8.87 -7.23 -14.47
C GLU A 23 9.27 -6.17 -13.44
N TYR A 24 8.53 -5.04 -13.32
CA TYR A 24 8.89 -4.02 -12.33
C TYR A 24 8.63 -4.50 -10.90
N SER A 25 9.71 -4.62 -10.12
CA SER A 25 9.67 -4.97 -8.70
C SER A 25 8.89 -3.95 -7.87
N LEU A 26 8.11 -4.44 -6.90
CA LEU A 26 7.46 -3.61 -5.86
C LEU A 26 8.41 -2.59 -5.21
N LYS A 27 9.72 -2.90 -5.15
CA LYS A 27 10.77 -2.03 -4.63
C LYS A 27 10.80 -0.64 -5.27
N VAL A 28 10.37 -0.51 -6.53
CA VAL A 28 10.33 0.79 -7.21
C VAL A 28 9.20 1.68 -6.65
N GLY A 29 8.12 1.07 -6.18
CA GLY A 29 6.96 1.80 -5.65
C GLY A 29 7.01 2.14 -4.18
N ILE A 30 7.77 1.37 -3.40
CA ILE A 30 7.87 1.56 -1.95
C ILE A 30 8.39 2.96 -1.57
N PRO A 31 9.50 3.48 -2.14
CA PRO A 31 9.99 4.82 -1.79
C PRO A 31 8.96 5.90 -2.08
N GLN A 32 8.24 5.77 -3.21
CA GLN A 32 7.22 6.72 -3.61
C GLN A 32 6.00 6.67 -2.68
N ALA A 33 5.53 5.47 -2.32
CA ALA A 33 4.45 5.29 -1.35
C ALA A 33 4.82 5.90 0.02
N LEU A 34 6.03 5.62 0.52
CA LEU A 34 6.52 6.20 1.77
C LEU A 34 6.60 7.74 1.71
N ALA A 35 7.02 8.32 0.58
CA ALA A 35 7.04 9.77 0.40
C ALA A 35 5.64 10.38 0.50
N TYR A 36 4.62 9.77 -0.11
CA TYR A 36 3.23 10.20 0.03
C TYR A 36 2.70 10.03 1.47
N MET A 37 2.99 8.90 2.11
CA MET A 37 2.57 8.65 3.49
C MET A 37 3.22 9.64 4.48
N LEU A 38 4.46 10.07 4.22
CA LEU A 38 5.16 11.12 4.98
C LEU A 38 4.55 12.51 4.79
N ALA A 39 3.95 12.77 3.63
CA ALA A 39 3.23 14.01 3.35
C ALA A 39 1.85 14.06 4.02
N ASN A 40 1.40 12.98 4.68
CA ASN A 40 0.13 12.97 5.42
C ASN A 40 0.16 14.01 6.58
N PRO A 41 -0.76 14.98 6.61
CA PRO A 41 -0.84 15.98 7.68
C PRO A 41 -1.31 15.39 9.02
N GLU A 42 -1.98 14.23 9.01
CA GLU A 42 -2.44 13.57 10.24
C GLU A 42 -1.29 12.80 10.91
N LEU A 43 -0.71 13.40 11.95
CA LEU A 43 0.44 12.86 12.68
C LEU A 43 0.04 11.90 13.80
N GLN A 44 -1.19 12.00 14.29
CA GLN A 44 -1.66 11.25 15.46
C GLN A 44 -2.22 9.88 15.10
N LYS A 45 -2.28 9.52 13.81
CA LYS A 45 -2.78 8.22 13.37
C LYS A 45 -1.79 7.53 12.45
N PRO A 46 -1.72 6.19 12.46
CA PRO A 46 -0.93 5.46 11.48
C PRO A 46 -1.43 5.77 10.07
N ALA A 47 -0.50 5.95 9.14
CA ALA A 47 -0.80 5.96 7.71
C ALA A 47 -0.59 4.54 7.16
N PHE A 48 -1.51 4.08 6.33
CA PHE A 48 -1.39 2.80 5.64
C PHE A 48 -1.15 3.00 4.15
N GLY A 49 -0.34 2.11 3.58
CA GLY A 49 0.05 2.09 2.18
C GLY A 49 -0.30 0.76 1.54
N PHE A 50 -0.60 0.77 0.25
CA PHE A 50 -0.71 -0.43 -0.59
C PHE A 50 0.07 -0.21 -1.88
N VAL A 51 0.97 -1.14 -2.22
CA VAL A 51 1.75 -1.12 -3.46
C VAL A 51 1.55 -2.43 -4.21
N THR A 52 1.31 -2.33 -5.51
CA THR A 52 1.14 -3.48 -6.40
C THR A 52 1.65 -3.18 -7.81
N ASN A 53 2.12 -4.22 -8.50
CA ASN A 53 2.43 -4.25 -9.93
C ASN A 53 1.44 -5.11 -10.74
N GLY A 54 0.34 -5.54 -10.12
CA GLY A 54 -0.67 -6.44 -10.69
C GLY A 54 -0.42 -7.93 -10.42
N GLY A 55 0.83 -8.37 -10.26
CA GLY A 55 1.17 -9.77 -9.94
C GLY A 55 1.53 -9.99 -8.46
N GLU A 56 2.09 -8.97 -7.82
CA GLU A 56 2.53 -8.97 -6.43
C GLU A 56 1.90 -7.80 -5.68
N PHE A 57 1.78 -7.95 -4.37
CA PHE A 57 1.14 -6.97 -3.49
C PHE A 57 1.89 -6.87 -2.16
N ILE A 58 2.01 -5.66 -1.62
CA ILE A 58 2.57 -5.41 -0.30
C ILE A 58 1.85 -4.26 0.38
N PHE A 59 1.57 -4.43 1.68
CA PHE A 59 1.00 -3.38 2.51
C PHE A 59 2.11 -2.72 3.33
N LEU A 60 1.97 -1.41 3.53
CA LEU A 60 2.85 -0.61 4.37
C LEU A 60 2.07 -0.02 5.55
N LYS A 61 2.75 0.13 6.67
CA LYS A 61 2.27 0.91 7.81
C LYS A 61 3.35 1.90 8.22
N LEU A 62 2.98 3.18 8.35
CA LEU A 62 3.87 4.26 8.82
C LEU A 62 3.28 4.85 10.11
N ILE A 63 4.13 5.02 11.11
CA ILE A 63 3.78 5.67 12.38
C ILE A 63 4.69 6.88 12.62
N ARG A 64 4.12 7.98 13.15
CA ARG A 64 4.82 9.26 13.38
C ARG A 64 4.71 9.83 14.79
N GLN A 65 3.92 9.19 15.68
CA GLN A 65 3.61 9.72 17.01
C GLN A 65 4.86 9.91 17.91
N ASN A 66 5.67 8.86 18.11
CA ASN A 66 6.86 8.91 18.97
C ASN A 66 8.18 8.84 18.20
N LYS A 67 8.25 7.97 17.20
CA LYS A 67 9.40 7.77 16.33
C LYS A 67 8.90 7.43 14.94
N LEU A 68 9.49 8.07 13.93
CA LEU A 68 9.20 7.74 12.54
C LEU A 68 9.63 6.30 12.25
N GLN A 69 8.68 5.42 12.01
CA GLN A 69 8.92 4.02 11.69
C GLN A 69 7.94 3.55 10.63
N TYR A 70 8.41 2.65 9.77
CA TYR A 70 7.56 1.93 8.84
C TYR A 70 7.82 0.43 8.93
N ALA A 71 6.81 -0.35 8.55
CA ALA A 71 6.89 -1.79 8.42
C ALA A 71 6.13 -2.25 7.17
N PHE A 72 6.48 -3.46 6.72
CA PHE A 72 5.83 -4.14 5.61
C PHE A 72 5.00 -5.32 6.12
N SER A 73 3.94 -5.66 5.39
CA SER A 73 3.36 -7.00 5.47
C SER A 73 4.30 -8.03 4.82
N ASN A 74 3.96 -9.31 4.94
CA ASN A 74 4.44 -10.30 3.99
C ASN A 74 4.06 -9.88 2.57
N GLN A 75 4.91 -10.25 1.60
CA GLN A 75 4.59 -10.07 0.20
C GLN A 75 3.55 -11.12 -0.22
N PHE A 76 2.52 -10.67 -0.91
CA PHE A 76 1.48 -11.51 -1.51
C PHE A 76 1.72 -11.65 -3.01
N SER A 77 1.37 -12.80 -3.59
CA SER A 77 1.51 -13.04 -5.02
C SER A 77 0.31 -13.77 -5.62
N LEU A 78 -0.09 -13.39 -6.83
CA LEU A 78 -1.08 -14.14 -7.62
C LEU A 78 -0.66 -15.59 -7.88
N LEU A 79 0.65 -15.86 -7.91
CA LEU A 79 1.19 -17.18 -8.22
C LEU A 79 1.34 -18.07 -6.98
N ASN A 80 1.10 -17.53 -5.78
CA ASN A 80 1.13 -18.32 -4.56
C ASN A 80 -0.07 -19.28 -4.52
N ARG A 81 0.22 -20.56 -4.27
CA ARG A 81 -0.80 -21.64 -4.22
C ARG A 81 -1.88 -21.42 -3.16
N GLY A 82 -1.62 -20.60 -2.15
CA GLY A 82 -2.55 -20.26 -1.07
C GLY A 82 -3.66 -19.26 -1.46
N ASN A 83 -3.73 -18.83 -2.73
CA ASN A 83 -4.70 -17.85 -3.22
C ASN A 83 -4.63 -16.51 -2.45
N ASP A 84 -3.42 -15.94 -2.38
CA ASP A 84 -3.16 -14.68 -1.67
C ASP A 84 -4.04 -13.53 -2.15
N LEU A 85 -4.52 -13.57 -3.40
CA LEU A 85 -5.45 -12.56 -3.92
C LEU A 85 -6.72 -12.48 -3.07
N TYR A 86 -7.21 -13.60 -2.56
CA TYR A 86 -8.38 -13.62 -1.68
C TYR A 86 -8.11 -12.88 -0.37
N THR A 87 -6.94 -13.12 0.22
CA THR A 87 -6.49 -12.40 1.43
C THR A 87 -6.33 -10.90 1.16
N VAL A 88 -5.71 -10.52 0.05
CA VAL A 88 -5.58 -9.11 -0.39
C VAL A 88 -6.96 -8.47 -0.53
N ALA A 89 -7.91 -9.14 -1.18
CA ALA A 89 -9.26 -8.64 -1.38
C ALA A 89 -10.03 -8.47 -0.05
N ILE A 90 -9.88 -9.39 0.90
CA ILE A 90 -10.44 -9.26 2.25
C ILE A 90 -9.90 -8.02 2.95
N ILE A 91 -8.57 -7.83 2.93
CA ILE A 91 -7.92 -6.68 3.55
C ILE A 91 -8.42 -5.38 2.92
N LEU A 92 -8.43 -5.29 1.58
CA LEU A 92 -8.92 -4.11 0.87
C LEU A 92 -10.40 -3.83 1.15
N LYS A 93 -11.24 -4.87 1.24
CA LYS A 93 -12.66 -4.74 1.60
C LYS A 93 -12.82 -4.16 3.00
N HIS A 94 -12.04 -4.66 3.97
CA HIS A 94 -12.08 -4.18 5.34
C HIS A 94 -11.61 -2.72 5.44
N LEU A 95 -10.50 -2.37 4.77
CA LEU A 95 -9.99 -0.99 4.73
C LEU A 95 -11.00 -0.05 4.07
N GLY A 96 -11.64 -0.46 2.98
CA GLY A 96 -12.70 0.30 2.34
C GLY A 96 -13.98 0.45 3.18
N GLN A 97 -14.18 -0.37 4.22
CA GLN A 97 -15.25 -0.16 5.22
C GLN A 97 -14.84 0.87 6.26
N LEU A 98 -13.59 0.81 6.75
CA LEU A 98 -13.05 1.78 7.72
C LEU A 98 -13.01 3.20 7.18
N VAL A 99 -12.75 3.35 5.88
CA VAL A 99 -12.69 4.65 5.20
C VAL A 99 -14.08 5.25 4.94
N ARG A 100 -15.15 4.44 4.94
CA ARG A 100 -16.53 4.90 4.73
C ARG A 100 -17.22 5.36 6.02
N GLN A 101 -16.61 5.11 7.17
CA GLN A 101 -17.06 5.58 8.49
C GLN A 101 -16.49 6.97 8.77
#